data_AF-W1XA22-F1
#
_entry.id   AF-W1XA22-F1
#
_cell.length_a   1.000
_cell.length_b   1.000
_cell.length_c   1.000
_cell.angle_alpha   90.00
_cell.angle_beta   90.00
_cell.angle_gamma   90.00
#
_symmetry.space_group_name_H-M   'P 1'
#
loop_
_entity.id
_entity.type
_entity.pdbx_description
1 polymer ?
#
loop_
_entity_poly.entity_id
_entity_poly.type
_entity_poly.pdbx_seq_one_letter_code
_entity_poly.pdbx_strand_id
1 'polypeptide(L)'
;PTDIRSLGVGFATAMSRLGAAVSTGLLPWVLAQWGMQVTLMLLAAVLLVGFVVTWLWAPETKALPLVAAGNVGGANEHSVSV
;
A
#
# COMPACT_ATOMS: atom_id res chain seq x y z
N PRO A 1 10.30 12.46 11.24
CA PRO A 1 9.37 13.56 10.87
C PRO A 1 7.91 13.10 10.89
N THR A 2 7.11 13.68 11.79
CA THR A 2 5.71 13.32 12.09
C THR A 2 4.73 13.71 10.98
N ASP A 3 4.96 14.82 10.28
CA ASP A 3 4.10 15.28 9.19
C ASP A 3 4.15 14.34 7.97
N ILE A 4 5.32 13.84 7.63
CA ILE A 4 5.48 12.89 6.53
C ILE A 4 4.80 11.55 6.85
N ARG A 5 4.74 11.17 8.13
CA ARG A 5 4.04 9.96 8.60
C ARG A 5 2.52 10.12 8.55
N SER A 6 1.98 11.27 8.95
CA SER A 6 0.52 11.51 8.95
C SER A 6 -0.04 11.64 7.53
N LEU A 7 0.70 12.31 6.63
CA LEU A 7 0.30 12.47 5.23
C LEU A 7 0.30 11.16 4.45
N GLY A 8 1.28 10.27 4.71
CA GLY A 8 1.34 8.97 4.04
C GLY A 8 0.13 8.08 4.34
N VAL A 9 -0.26 7.97 5.62
CA VAL A 9 -1.42 7.17 6.03
C VAL A 9 -2.74 7.81 5.57
N GLY A 10 -2.84 9.14 5.64
CA GLY A 10 -4.01 9.91 5.17
C GLY A 10 -4.26 9.74 3.66
N PHE A 11 -3.20 9.78 2.86
CA PHE A 11 -3.29 9.55 1.42
C PHE A 11 -3.69 8.10 1.09
N ALA A 12 -3.08 7.12 1.77
CA ALA A 12 -3.40 5.71 1.58
C ALA A 12 -4.88 5.41 1.88
N THR A 13 -5.44 5.97 2.97
CA THR A 13 -6.86 5.76 3.30
C THR A 13 -7.81 6.44 2.29
N ALA A 14 -7.47 7.63 1.80
CA ALA A 14 -8.27 8.31 0.78
C ALA A 14 -8.34 7.49 -0.52
N MET A 15 -7.21 6.93 -0.96
CA MET A 15 -7.17 6.05 -2.14
C MET A 15 -8.03 4.80 -1.97
N SER A 16 -7.99 4.15 -0.80
CA SER A 16 -8.86 2.98 -0.52
C SER A 16 -10.34 3.32 -0.61
N ARG A 17 -10.75 4.51 -0.14
CA ARG A 17 -12.15 4.97 -0.22
C ARG A 17 -12.58 5.29 -1.66
N LEU A 18 -11.70 5.92 -2.44
CA LEU A 18 -11.96 6.16 -3.86
C LEU A 18 -12.11 4.85 -4.63
N GLY A 19 -11.21 3.89 -4.40
CA GLY A 19 -11.30 2.56 -5.00
C GLY A 19 -12.64 1.87 -4.69
N ALA A 20 -13.05 1.87 -3.41
CA ALA A 20 -14.31 1.27 -2.99
C ALA A 20 -15.55 1.97 -3.58
N ALA A 21 -15.55 3.30 -3.67
CA ALA A 21 -16.65 4.06 -4.25
C ALA A 21 -16.78 3.78 -5.75
N VAL A 22 -15.66 3.79 -6.46
CA VAL A 22 -15.59 3.50 -7.90
C VAL A 22 -16.02 2.06 -8.17
N SER A 23 -15.49 1.07 -7.45
CA SER A 23 -15.81 -0.34 -7.66
C SER A 23 -17.29 -0.64 -7.40
N THR A 24 -17.88 -0.03 -6.37
CA THR A 24 -19.29 -0.22 -6.04
C THR A 24 -20.21 0.36 -7.11
N GLY A 25 -19.84 1.50 -7.71
CA GLY A 25 -20.60 2.10 -8.82
C GLY A 25 -20.43 1.37 -10.15
N LEU A 26 -19.22 0.86 -10.44
CA LEU A 26 -18.91 0.18 -11.70
C LEU A 26 -19.44 -1.25 -11.77
N LEU A 27 -19.42 -2.01 -10.66
CA LEU A 27 -19.87 -3.41 -10.65
C LEU A 27 -21.28 -3.63 -11.23
N PRO A 28 -22.33 -2.91 -10.78
CA PRO A 28 -23.68 -3.12 -11.29
C PRO A 28 -23.80 -2.72 -12.77
N TRP A 29 -23.05 -1.70 -13.21
CA TRP A 29 -23.06 -1.26 -14.60
C TRP A 29 -22.39 -2.26 -15.55
N VAL A 30 -21.22 -2.80 -15.15
CA VAL A 30 -20.51 -3.83 -15.92
C VAL A 30 -21.32 -5.11 -15.99
N LEU A 31 -21.92 -5.55 -14.87
CA LEU A 31 -22.79 -6.73 -14.85
C LEU A 31 -24.01 -6.57 -15.74
N ALA A 32 -24.65 -5.39 -15.74
CA ALA A 32 -25.84 -5.12 -16.54
C ALA A 32 -25.57 -5.11 -18.05
N GLN A 33 -24.37 -4.70 -18.48
CA GLN A 33 -24.03 -4.57 -19.90
C GLN A 33 -23.28 -5.80 -20.46
N TRP A 34 -22.40 -6.43 -19.67
CA TRP A 34 -21.45 -7.45 -20.15
C TRP A 34 -21.59 -8.81 -19.45
N GLY A 35 -22.43 -8.92 -18.42
CA GLY A 35 -22.64 -10.16 -17.68
C GLY A 35 -21.48 -10.57 -16.77
N MET A 36 -21.64 -11.71 -16.09
CA MET A 36 -20.75 -12.15 -15.00
C MET A 36 -19.32 -12.49 -15.45
N GLN A 37 -19.17 -13.10 -16.63
CA GLN A 37 -17.87 -13.60 -17.10
C GLN A 37 -16.88 -12.45 -17.35
N VAL A 38 -17.36 -11.34 -17.91
CA VAL A 38 -16.57 -10.13 -18.16
C VAL A 38 -16.25 -9.41 -16.86
N THR A 39 -17.19 -9.34 -15.92
CA THR A 39 -16.94 -8.75 -14.59
C THR A 39 -15.79 -9.46 -13.87
N LEU A 40 -15.77 -10.80 -13.88
CA LEU A 40 -14.69 -11.57 -13.23
C LEU A 40 -13.35 -11.37 -13.92
N MET A 41 -13.30 -11.32 -15.25
CA MET A 41 -12.06 -10.97 -15.99
C MET A 41 -11.57 -9.56 -15.65
N LEU A 42 -12.47 -8.59 -15.53
CA LEU A 42 -12.12 -7.22 -15.19
C LEU A 42 -11.57 -7.13 -13.76
N LEU A 43 -12.20 -7.80 -12.80
CA LEU A 43 -11.68 -7.90 -11.42
C LEU A 43 -10.30 -8.56 -11.41
N ALA A 44 -10.14 -9.68 -12.13
CA ALA A 44 -8.86 -10.36 -12.25
C ALA A 44 -7.77 -9.43 -12.84
N ALA A 45 -8.10 -8.64 -13.86
CA ALA A 45 -7.20 -7.65 -14.43
C ALA A 45 -6.78 -6.59 -13.40
N VAL A 46 -7.71 -6.08 -12.59
CA VAL A 46 -7.40 -5.12 -11.50
C VAL A 46 -6.46 -5.75 -10.47
N LEU A 47 -6.70 -7.00 -10.06
CA LEU A 47 -5.80 -7.75 -9.17
C LEU A 47 -4.40 -7.92 -9.79
N LEU A 48 -4.34 -8.23 -11.09
CA LEU A 48 -3.09 -8.42 -11.82
C LEU A 48 -2.30 -7.11 -11.89
N VAL A 49 -2.95 -5.97 -12.12
CA VAL A 49 -2.33 -4.65 -12.04
C VAL A 49 -1.77 -4.38 -10.64
N GLY A 50 -2.55 -4.64 -9.58
CA GLY A 50 -2.08 -4.49 -8.20
C GLY A 50 -0.88 -5.39 -7.89
N PHE A 51 -0.88 -6.62 -8.41
CA PHE A 51 0.24 -7.55 -8.31
C PHE A 51 1.48 -7.03 -9.04
N VAL A 52 1.34 -6.53 -10.28
CA VAL A 52 2.46 -5.98 -11.05
C VAL A 52 3.06 -4.76 -10.36
N VAL A 53 2.22 -3.85 -9.87
CA VAL A 53 2.68 -2.67 -9.10
C VAL A 53 3.43 -3.12 -7.86
N THR A 54 2.88 -4.08 -7.10
CA THR A 54 3.54 -4.64 -5.92
C THR A 54 4.86 -5.32 -6.30
N TRP A 55 4.92 -6.03 -7.42
CA TRP A 55 6.12 -6.71 -7.89
C TRP A 55 7.21 -5.73 -8.34
N LEU A 56 6.83 -4.63 -9.02
CA LEU A 56 7.76 -3.58 -9.44
C LEU A 56 8.30 -2.79 -8.24
N TRP A 57 7.45 -2.53 -7.24
CA TRP A 57 7.81 -1.79 -6.04
C TRP A 57 8.33 -2.66 -4.90
N ALA A 58 8.23 -3.99 -5.01
CA ALA A 58 8.79 -4.93 -4.06
C ALA A 58 10.31 -4.70 -4.06
N PRO A 59 10.85 -4.08 -3.00
CA PRO A 59 12.26 -3.84 -2.93
C PRO A 59 12.93 -5.21 -2.87
N GLU A 60 13.89 -5.43 -3.74
CA GLU A 60 14.81 -6.56 -3.70
C GLU A 60 15.52 -6.54 -2.33
N THR A 61 14.90 -7.18 -1.33
CA THR A 61 15.43 -7.34 0.02
C THR A 61 16.56 -8.38 -0.01
N LYS A 62 17.73 -7.97 -0.50
CA LYS A 62 18.94 -8.80 -0.41
C LYS A 62 20.18 -8.12 0.16
N ALA A 63 20.19 -6.82 0.49
CA ALA A 63 21.47 -6.19 0.82
C ALA A 63 21.49 -5.08 1.88
N LEU A 64 20.65 -5.13 2.92
CA LEU A 64 20.88 -4.26 4.09
C LEU A 64 20.87 -5.09 5.38
N PRO A 65 22.04 -5.46 5.93
CA PRO A 65 22.11 -6.16 7.20
C PRO A 65 21.52 -5.28 8.30
N LEU A 66 20.70 -5.90 9.15
CA LEU A 66 19.98 -5.31 10.29
C LEU A 66 20.86 -4.46 11.22
N VAL A 67 22.19 -4.66 11.17
CA VAL A 67 23.22 -3.91 11.90
C VAL A 67 23.30 -2.42 11.53
N ALA A 68 23.01 -2.03 10.28
CA ALA A 68 23.03 -0.62 9.89
C ALA A 68 21.84 0.19 10.47
N ALA A 69 20.74 -0.48 10.79
CA ALA A 69 19.54 0.16 11.34
C ALA A 69 19.59 0.34 12.87
N GLY A 70 20.50 -0.34 13.57
CA GLY A 70 20.65 -0.25 15.03
C GLY A 70 21.40 1.00 15.52
N ASN A 71 22.25 1.62 14.68
CA ASN A 71 23.12 2.72 15.11
C ASN A 71 22.44 4.10 15.15
N VAL A 72 21.15 4.19 14.83
CA VAL A 72 20.35 5.42 14.98
C VAL A 72 19.68 5.50 16.36
N GLY A 73 19.77 4.43 17.18
CA GLY A 73 19.14 4.34 18.51
C GLY A 73 20.05 4.49 19.73
N GLY A 74 21.38 4.42 19.58
CA GLY A 74 22.32 4.32 20.71
C GLY A 74 22.87 5.63 21.30
N ALA A 75 22.34 6.79 20.90
CA ALA A 75 22.90 8.09 21.31
C ALA A 75 22.21 8.74 22.53
N ASN A 76 21.23 8.09 23.18
CA ASN A 76 20.48 8.66 24.31
C ASN A 76 20.57 7.86 25.62
N GLU A 77 21.65 7.10 25.81
CA GLU A 77 22.00 6.51 27.11
C GLU A 77 23.13 7.30 27.76
N HIS A 78 22.84 8.58 28.06
CA HIS A 78 23.64 9.35 29.01
C HIS A 78 22.74 9.95 30.10
N SER A 79 23.17 9.67 31.34
CA SER A 79 22.73 10.18 32.65
C SER A 79 21.35 9.76 33.17
N VAL A 80 21.25 8.51 33.63
CA VAL A 80 20.67 8.27 34.97
C VAL A 80 21.80 8.51 35.97
N SER A 81 21.79 9.68 36.58
CA SER A 81 22.46 9.94 37.86
C SER A 81 21.81 11.15 38.53
N VAL A 82 21.42 10.96 39.78
CA VAL A 82 20.74 11.85 40.74
C VAL A 82 19.22 11.81 40.67
#